data_AF-A0ABD0J6L4-F1
#
_entry.id   AF-A0ABD0J6L4-F1
#
_cell.length_a   1.000
_cell.length_b   1.000
_cell.length_c   1.000
_cell.angle_alpha   90.00
_cell.angle_beta   90.00
_cell.angle_gamma   90.00
#
_symmetry.space_group_name_H-M   'P 1'
#
loop_
_entity.id
_entity.type
_entity.pdbx_description
1 polymer ?
#
loop_
_entity_poly.entity_id
_entity_poly.type
_entity_poly.pdbx_seq_one_letter_code
_entity_poly.pdbx_strand_id
1 'polypeptide(L)'
;MSGQKKKLVHRQRRTRPQPQLKTIQKTRLRKKTKTPWKLAKWLWRQVNDTHHGRFTRLDFVLLIVGIIIYIVDIATDLQLAISYFLGGHVIYGGLTTAFIGLAYIVVSSFGIDKFLKNKKVPTVWWVCRIVFLILGLSPVILMVEMMYYGMKSRARHREGEREDKRYTDTAEGTVFLQLFEGFMEAAPQLCFQLYITFKEKPDDDVGAGMLPVMTVTEP
;
A
#
# COMPACT_ATOMS: atom_id res chain seq x y z
N MET A 1 -25.88 90.22 3.99
CA MET A 1 -24.64 89.46 3.73
C MET A 1 -24.99 87.99 3.63
N SER A 2 -24.59 87.33 2.53
CA SER A 2 -24.38 85.89 2.32
C SER A 2 -25.46 84.90 2.84
N GLY A 3 -26.13 84.07 2.04
CA GLY A 3 -25.62 83.30 0.92
C GLY A 3 -25.88 81.81 1.17
N GLN A 4 -26.93 81.29 0.51
CA GLN A 4 -26.98 79.98 -0.16
C GLN A 4 -26.40 78.70 0.53
N LYS A 5 -27.26 77.69 0.79
CA LYS A 5 -27.41 76.48 -0.07
C LYS A 5 -28.31 75.40 0.54
N LYS A 6 -29.27 74.96 -0.28
CA LYS A 6 -30.08 73.73 -0.14
C LYS A 6 -29.19 72.49 -0.17
N LYS A 7 -29.53 71.46 0.62
CA LYS A 7 -29.18 70.06 0.30
C LYS A 7 -30.40 69.15 0.53
N LEU A 8 -30.97 68.69 -0.58
CA LEU A 8 -31.70 67.43 -0.66
C LEU A 8 -30.74 66.29 -0.32
N VAL A 9 -31.19 65.31 0.48
CA VAL A 9 -30.60 63.96 0.48
C VAL A 9 -31.71 62.91 0.49
N HIS A 10 -31.64 62.06 -0.52
CA HIS A 10 -32.47 60.90 -0.80
C HIS A 10 -32.29 59.76 0.23
N ARG A 11 -33.42 59.19 0.66
CA ARG A 11 -33.76 57.75 0.71
C ARG A 11 -32.63 56.73 0.97
N GLN A 12 -32.72 55.98 2.07
CA GLN A 12 -32.38 54.55 2.06
C GLN A 12 -33.07 53.79 3.21
N ARG A 13 -34.04 52.93 2.84
CA ARG A 13 -34.63 51.92 3.74
C ARG A 13 -33.54 50.90 4.07
N ARG A 14 -33.16 50.80 5.34
CA ARG A 14 -32.29 49.71 5.84
C ARG A 14 -33.07 48.40 5.82
N THR A 15 -32.83 47.58 4.80
CA THR A 15 -33.12 46.14 4.85
C THR A 15 -32.17 45.49 5.85
N ARG A 16 -32.72 44.87 6.90
CA ARG A 16 -31.94 44.07 7.86
C ARG A 16 -31.30 42.88 7.12
N PRO A 17 -29.99 42.62 7.27
CA PRO A 17 -29.41 41.38 6.79
C PRO A 17 -29.77 40.22 7.73
N GLN A 18 -30.33 39.15 7.17
CA GLN A 18 -30.57 37.85 7.82
C GLN A 18 -29.25 37.19 8.26
N PRO A 19 -29.01 36.92 9.57
CA PRO A 19 -27.76 36.32 10.03
C PRO A 19 -27.86 34.80 10.28
N GLN A 20 -28.80 34.07 9.65
CA GLN A 20 -29.10 32.69 10.07
C GLN A 20 -28.73 31.58 9.08
N LEU A 21 -28.61 31.84 7.77
CA LEU A 21 -28.34 30.76 6.81
C LEU A 21 -26.87 30.30 6.75
N LYS A 22 -25.89 31.20 6.97
CA LYS A 22 -24.46 30.85 6.85
C LYS A 22 -23.96 29.98 8.01
N THR A 23 -24.61 30.06 9.17
CA THR A 23 -24.20 29.35 10.38
C THR A 23 -24.65 27.89 10.37
N ILE A 24 -25.82 27.61 9.79
CA ILE A 24 -26.41 26.26 9.71
C ILE A 24 -25.70 25.39 8.66
N GLN A 25 -25.26 25.96 7.53
CA GLN A 25 -24.48 25.21 6.54
C GLN A 25 -23.07 24.83 7.04
N LYS A 26 -22.38 25.74 7.76
CA LYS A 26 -21.06 25.45 8.35
C LYS A 26 -21.09 24.36 9.42
N THR A 27 -22.21 24.20 10.13
CA THR A 27 -22.36 23.16 11.17
C THR A 27 -22.65 21.77 10.61
N ARG A 28 -23.27 21.65 9.42
CA ARG A 28 -23.50 20.36 8.75
C ARG A 28 -22.25 19.83 8.02
N LEU A 29 -21.43 20.71 7.43
CA LEU A 29 -20.20 20.30 6.75
C LEU A 29 -19.09 19.83 7.71
N ARG A 30 -19.16 20.18 9.00
CA ARG A 30 -18.13 19.86 10.00
C ARG A 30 -18.29 18.52 10.71
N LYS A 31 -19.38 17.78 10.46
CA LYS A 31 -19.72 16.55 11.20
C LYS A 31 -19.38 15.24 10.49
N LYS A 32 -18.87 15.25 9.26
CA LYS A 32 -18.64 14.02 8.47
C LYS A 32 -17.17 13.55 8.34
N THR A 33 -16.23 14.15 9.08
CA THR A 33 -14.78 13.84 8.97
C THR A 33 -14.07 13.56 10.30
N LYS A 34 -14.79 13.23 11.38
CA LYS A 34 -14.17 13.00 12.71
C LYS A 34 -13.61 11.58 12.91
N THR A 35 -13.87 10.65 12.00
CA THR A 35 -13.48 9.24 12.06
C THR A 35 -12.02 8.95 11.66
N PRO A 36 -11.42 9.56 10.62
CA PRO A 36 -10.05 9.21 10.21
C PRO A 36 -8.99 9.65 11.21
N TRP A 37 -9.19 10.77 11.92
CA TRP A 37 -8.22 11.26 12.91
C TRP A 37 -8.06 10.32 14.11
N LYS A 38 -9.15 9.71 14.59
CA LYS A 38 -9.07 8.79 15.73
C LYS A 38 -8.32 7.51 15.34
N LEU A 39 -8.61 6.98 14.15
CA LEU A 39 -7.92 5.82 13.59
C LEU A 39 -6.45 6.14 13.33
N ALA A 40 -6.14 7.25 12.67
CA ALA A 40 -4.77 7.70 12.43
C ALA A 40 -3.99 7.92 13.72
N LYS A 41 -4.61 8.52 14.75
CA LYS A 41 -3.99 8.69 16.07
C LYS A 41 -3.76 7.36 16.78
N TRP A 42 -4.71 6.42 16.65
CA TRP A 42 -4.58 5.09 17.21
C TRP A 42 -3.48 4.29 16.51
N LEU A 43 -3.44 4.32 15.17
CA LEU A 43 -2.38 3.75 14.35
C LEU A 43 -1.03 4.36 14.72
N TRP A 44 -0.96 5.68 14.84
CA TRP A 44 0.28 6.37 15.21
C TRP A 44 0.79 5.99 16.59
N ARG A 45 -0.10 5.86 17.58
CA ARG A 45 0.26 5.35 18.91
C ARG A 45 0.82 3.93 18.86
N GLN A 46 0.21 3.08 18.04
CA GLN A 46 0.62 1.69 17.91
C GLN A 46 1.95 1.54 17.18
N VAL A 47 2.16 2.31 16.11
CA VAL A 47 3.47 2.44 15.43
C VAL A 47 4.54 2.96 16.39
N ASN A 48 4.17 3.84 17.32
CA ASN A 48 5.12 4.35 18.29
C ASN A 48 5.46 3.32 19.39
N ASP A 49 4.56 2.38 19.70
CA ASP A 49 4.80 1.30 20.65
C ASP A 49 5.72 0.20 20.07
N THR A 50 5.70 -0.01 18.74
CA THR A 50 6.62 -0.94 18.04
C THR A 50 8.10 -0.60 18.17
N HIS A 51 8.47 0.62 18.57
CA HIS A 51 9.87 1.00 18.84
C HIS A 51 10.53 0.19 19.97
N HIS A 52 9.77 -0.53 20.79
CA HIS A 52 10.30 -1.35 21.89
C HIS A 52 10.66 -2.79 21.49
N GLY A 53 10.65 -3.13 20.19
CA GLY A 53 11.07 -4.45 19.70
C GLY A 53 10.13 -5.61 20.07
N ARG A 54 8.94 -5.32 20.61
CA ARG A 54 7.98 -6.35 21.05
C ARG A 54 6.94 -6.61 19.98
N PHE A 55 6.65 -7.89 19.75
CA PHE A 55 5.57 -8.32 18.85
C PHE A 55 4.19 -8.01 19.43
N THR A 56 3.41 -7.20 18.72
CA THR A 56 2.07 -6.76 19.12
C THR A 56 0.97 -7.58 18.43
N ARG A 57 -0.29 -7.44 18.90
CA ARG A 57 -1.45 -8.03 18.20
C ARG A 57 -1.69 -7.39 16.82
N LEU A 58 -1.24 -6.15 16.64
CA LEU A 58 -1.39 -5.45 15.37
C LEU A 58 -0.39 -5.93 14.35
N ASP A 59 0.85 -6.20 14.75
CA ASP A 59 1.85 -6.81 13.87
C ASP A 59 1.31 -8.12 13.28
N PHE A 60 0.67 -8.94 14.10
CA PHE A 60 0.01 -10.17 13.64
C PHE A 60 -1.07 -9.92 12.57
N VAL A 61 -1.98 -8.96 12.82
CA VAL A 61 -3.05 -8.62 11.86
C VAL A 61 -2.46 -8.00 10.58
N LEU A 62 -1.48 -7.10 10.72
CA LEU A 62 -0.80 -6.45 9.60
C LEU A 62 -0.04 -7.45 8.74
N LEU A 63 0.59 -8.47 9.33
CA LEU A 63 1.24 -9.55 8.59
C LEU A 63 0.24 -10.36 7.77
N ILE A 64 -0.92 -10.70 8.34
CA ILE A 64 -1.98 -11.42 7.59
C ILE A 64 -2.49 -10.56 6.42
N VAL A 65 -2.78 -9.29 6.69
CA VAL A 65 -3.21 -8.35 5.65
C VAL A 65 -2.13 -8.20 4.58
N GLY A 66 -0.85 -8.12 4.96
CA GLY A 66 0.28 -8.07 4.06
C GLY A 66 0.37 -9.29 3.14
N ILE A 67 0.17 -10.51 3.68
CA ILE A 67 0.13 -11.75 2.86
C ILE A 67 -1.00 -11.69 1.85
N ILE A 68 -2.19 -11.21 2.24
CA ILE A 68 -3.34 -11.11 1.33
C ILE A 68 -3.05 -10.10 0.22
N ILE A 69 -2.55 -8.92 0.56
CA ILE A 69 -2.20 -7.87 -0.42
C ILE A 69 -1.15 -8.40 -1.40
N TYR A 70 -0.13 -9.10 -0.90
CA TYR A 70 0.91 -9.70 -1.73
C TYR A 70 0.35 -10.71 -2.74
N ILE A 71 -0.59 -11.57 -2.33
CA ILE A 71 -1.23 -12.53 -3.25
C ILE A 71 -2.03 -11.79 -4.34
N VAL A 72 -2.74 -10.72 -3.96
CA VAL A 72 -3.49 -9.90 -4.91
C VAL A 72 -2.55 -9.24 -5.91
N ASP A 73 -1.42 -8.70 -5.46
CA ASP A 73 -0.39 -8.05 -6.28
C ASP A 73 0.12 -8.99 -7.38
N ILE A 74 0.57 -10.19 -7.00
CA ILE A 74 1.00 -11.24 -7.95
C ILE A 74 -0.11 -11.57 -8.95
N ALA A 75 -1.35 -11.73 -8.47
CA ALA A 75 -2.47 -12.10 -9.33
C ALA A 75 -2.77 -10.99 -10.35
N THR A 76 -2.74 -9.72 -9.94
CA THR A 76 -2.96 -8.59 -10.83
C THR A 76 -1.83 -8.43 -11.84
N ASP A 77 -0.59 -8.63 -11.43
CA ASP A 77 0.58 -8.51 -12.29
C ASP A 77 0.64 -9.63 -13.33
N LEU A 78 0.30 -10.86 -12.93
CA LEU A 78 0.19 -12.00 -13.85
C LEU A 78 -0.97 -11.81 -14.84
N GLN A 79 -2.13 -11.36 -14.37
CA GLN A 79 -3.27 -11.09 -15.24
C GLN A 79 -2.93 -10.02 -16.29
N LEU A 80 -2.22 -8.97 -15.88
CA LEU A 80 -1.77 -7.91 -16.77
C LEU A 80 -0.76 -8.41 -17.81
N ALA A 81 0.24 -9.19 -17.38
CA ALA A 81 1.23 -9.78 -18.29
C ALA A 81 0.56 -10.69 -19.34
N ILE A 82 -0.36 -11.56 -18.92
CA ILE A 82 -1.13 -12.43 -19.83
C ILE A 82 -1.94 -11.60 -20.83
N SER A 83 -2.60 -10.55 -20.36
CA SER A 83 -3.41 -9.66 -21.20
C SER A 83 -2.56 -9.00 -22.29
N TYR A 84 -1.34 -8.57 -21.99
CA TYR A 84 -0.42 -8.01 -22.99
C TYR A 84 0.06 -9.04 -24.02
N PHE A 85 0.36 -10.26 -23.60
CA PHE A 85 0.76 -11.31 -24.54
C PHE A 85 -0.38 -11.72 -25.46
N LEU A 86 -1.60 -11.87 -24.94
CA LEU A 86 -2.79 -12.18 -25.74
C LEU A 86 -3.16 -11.03 -26.67
N GLY A 87 -2.96 -9.78 -26.26
CA GLY A 87 -3.16 -8.58 -27.09
C GLY A 87 -2.06 -8.34 -28.12
N GLY A 88 -1.04 -9.21 -28.23
CA GLY A 88 0.07 -9.05 -29.18
C GLY A 88 1.08 -7.96 -28.81
N HIS A 89 0.92 -7.32 -27.65
CA HIS A 89 1.83 -6.28 -27.14
C HIS A 89 3.04 -6.90 -26.42
N VAL A 90 3.85 -7.65 -27.17
CA VAL A 90 4.97 -8.45 -26.64
C VAL A 90 5.99 -7.60 -25.86
N ILE A 91 6.25 -6.37 -26.29
CA ILE A 91 7.20 -5.47 -25.60
C ILE A 91 6.66 -5.08 -24.21
N TYR A 92 5.38 -4.76 -24.10
CA TYR A 92 4.77 -4.35 -22.83
C TYR A 92 4.70 -5.54 -21.87
N GLY A 93 4.21 -6.69 -22.34
CA GLY A 93 4.20 -7.92 -21.54
C GLY A 93 5.61 -8.38 -21.14
N GLY A 94 6.58 -8.26 -22.05
CA GLY A 94 7.98 -8.59 -21.79
C GLY A 94 8.60 -7.71 -20.71
N LEU A 95 8.34 -6.40 -20.73
CA LEU A 95 8.87 -5.47 -19.72
C LEU A 95 8.22 -5.69 -18.35
N THR A 96 6.90 -5.89 -18.30
CA THR A 96 6.19 -6.27 -17.06
C THR A 96 6.76 -7.55 -16.47
N THR A 97 6.93 -8.60 -17.29
CA THR A 97 7.51 -9.87 -16.84
C THR A 97 8.96 -9.71 -16.38
N ALA A 98 9.72 -8.80 -16.98
CA ALA A 98 11.10 -8.54 -16.60
C ALA A 98 11.20 -7.88 -15.21
N PHE A 99 10.32 -6.94 -14.87
CA PHE A 99 10.30 -6.32 -13.54
C PHE A 99 9.95 -7.34 -12.45
N ILE A 100 8.91 -8.15 -12.66
CA ILE A 100 8.52 -9.26 -11.78
C ILE A 100 9.70 -10.23 -11.59
N GLY A 101 10.28 -10.71 -12.70
CA GLY A 101 11.38 -11.69 -12.66
C GLY A 101 12.64 -11.15 -11.98
N LEU A 102 12.95 -9.87 -12.19
CA LEU A 102 14.11 -9.23 -11.58
C LEU A 102 13.97 -9.10 -10.06
N ALA A 103 12.82 -8.62 -9.58
CA ALA A 103 12.54 -8.54 -8.15
C ALA A 103 12.56 -9.93 -7.50
N TYR A 104 11.92 -10.90 -8.14
CA TYR A 104 11.92 -12.30 -7.72
C TYR A 104 13.33 -12.87 -7.53
N ILE A 105 14.24 -12.67 -8.49
CA ILE A 105 15.62 -13.18 -8.41
C ILE A 105 16.35 -12.58 -7.20
N VAL A 106 16.20 -11.27 -6.97
CA VAL A 106 16.89 -10.61 -5.86
C VAL A 106 16.36 -11.08 -4.52
N VAL A 107 15.04 -11.08 -4.32
CA VAL A 107 14.41 -11.53 -3.06
C VAL A 107 14.74 -12.99 -2.78
N SER A 108 14.74 -13.83 -3.82
CA SER A 108 15.11 -15.25 -3.71
C SER A 108 16.57 -15.44 -3.30
N SER A 109 17.48 -14.64 -3.84
CA SER A 109 18.92 -14.72 -3.53
C SER A 109 19.18 -14.46 -2.04
N PHE A 110 18.60 -13.38 -1.50
CA PHE A 110 18.72 -13.07 -0.07
C PHE A 110 17.94 -14.06 0.82
N GLY A 111 16.82 -14.58 0.31
CA GLY A 111 16.03 -15.61 0.98
C GLY A 111 16.80 -16.92 1.20
N ILE A 112 17.72 -17.27 0.29
CA ILE A 112 18.61 -18.44 0.41
C ILE A 112 19.74 -18.16 1.42
N ASP A 113 20.37 -16.99 1.36
CA ASP A 113 21.48 -16.62 2.27
C ASP A 113 21.07 -16.69 3.76
N LYS A 114 19.91 -16.14 4.10
CA LYS A 114 19.35 -16.22 5.46
C LYS A 114 19.19 -17.67 5.94
N PHE A 115 18.90 -18.58 5.03
CA PHE A 115 18.59 -19.96 5.32
C PHE A 115 19.84 -20.85 5.39
N LEU A 116 20.83 -20.64 4.51
CA LEU A 116 22.13 -21.33 4.57
C LEU A 116 22.86 -21.11 5.91
N LYS A 117 22.61 -19.96 6.54
CA LYS A 117 23.14 -19.62 7.88
C LYS A 117 22.46 -20.41 9.01
N ASN A 118 21.28 -20.99 8.80
CA ASN A 118 20.49 -21.69 9.83
C ASN A 118 20.55 -23.22 9.67
N LYS A 119 21.56 -23.87 10.28
CA LYS A 119 21.81 -25.33 10.15
C LYS A 119 20.81 -26.26 10.85
N LYS A 120 19.80 -25.76 11.58
CA LYS A 120 18.89 -26.56 12.43
C LYS A 120 17.42 -26.50 12.00
N VAL A 121 17.18 -26.55 10.70
CA VAL A 121 15.86 -26.48 10.09
C VAL A 121 15.43 -27.87 9.63
N PRO A 122 14.22 -28.33 9.96
CA PRO A 122 13.75 -29.65 9.54
C PRO A 122 13.56 -29.70 8.02
N THR A 123 13.80 -30.86 7.41
CA THR A 123 13.77 -31.07 5.95
C THR A 123 12.44 -30.67 5.32
N VAL A 124 11.31 -30.87 6.02
CA VAL A 124 9.98 -30.46 5.51
C VAL A 124 9.92 -28.94 5.29
N TRP A 125 10.41 -28.15 6.24
CA TRP A 125 10.47 -26.70 6.10
C TRP A 125 11.42 -26.27 4.98
N TRP A 126 12.50 -27.02 4.77
CA TRP A 126 13.42 -26.82 3.66
C TRP A 126 12.72 -27.02 2.31
N VAL A 127 12.02 -28.15 2.14
CA VAL A 127 11.31 -28.49 0.91
C VAL A 127 10.18 -27.50 0.64
N CYS A 128 9.35 -27.18 1.65
CA CYS A 128 8.32 -26.15 1.52
C CYS A 128 8.92 -24.82 1.05
N ARG A 129 10.10 -24.44 1.56
CA ARG A 129 10.76 -23.21 1.15
C ARG A 129 11.26 -23.24 -0.29
N ILE A 130 11.84 -24.34 -0.74
CA ILE A 130 12.22 -24.51 -2.16
C ILE A 130 10.98 -24.44 -3.06
N VAL A 131 9.88 -25.08 -2.67
CA VAL A 131 8.63 -25.03 -3.44
C VAL A 131 8.11 -23.61 -3.57
N PHE A 132 7.99 -22.87 -2.46
CA PHE A 132 7.52 -21.48 -2.50
C PHE A 132 8.52 -20.55 -3.21
N LEU A 133 9.82 -20.83 -3.11
CA LEU A 133 10.83 -20.12 -3.89
C LEU A 133 10.56 -20.34 -5.37
N ILE A 134 10.42 -21.58 -5.86
CA ILE A 134 10.12 -21.85 -7.28
C ILE A 134 8.80 -21.22 -7.73
N LEU A 135 7.79 -21.16 -6.85
CA LEU A 135 6.48 -20.57 -7.13
C LEU A 135 6.45 -19.03 -7.07
N GLY A 136 7.56 -18.35 -6.77
CA GLY A 136 7.56 -16.89 -6.60
C GLY A 136 7.07 -16.41 -5.23
N LEU A 137 6.60 -17.30 -4.36
CA LEU A 137 5.97 -16.99 -3.06
C LEU A 137 6.98 -16.87 -1.90
N SER A 138 8.24 -16.54 -2.18
CA SER A 138 9.30 -16.38 -1.17
C SER A 138 8.92 -15.40 -0.03
N PRO A 139 8.30 -14.23 -0.30
CA PRO A 139 7.89 -13.27 0.73
C PRO A 139 6.89 -13.83 1.73
N VAL A 140 5.99 -14.73 1.30
CA VAL A 140 5.01 -15.36 2.18
C VAL A 140 5.71 -16.14 3.29
N ILE A 141 6.76 -16.89 2.96
CA ILE A 141 7.51 -17.63 3.98
C ILE A 141 8.25 -16.68 4.92
N LEU A 142 8.82 -15.59 4.40
CA LEU A 142 9.48 -14.59 5.24
C LEU A 142 8.50 -13.94 6.23
N MET A 143 7.26 -13.66 5.82
CA MET A 143 6.19 -13.15 6.69
C MET A 143 5.75 -14.19 7.72
N VAL A 144 5.62 -15.47 7.32
CA VAL A 144 5.27 -16.56 8.23
C VAL A 144 6.37 -16.81 9.27
N GLU A 145 7.65 -16.76 8.87
CA GLU A 145 8.78 -16.86 9.80
C GLU A 145 8.79 -15.69 10.79
N MET A 146 8.60 -14.46 10.31
CA MET A 146 8.50 -13.26 11.14
C MET A 146 7.34 -13.38 12.16
N MET A 147 6.19 -13.88 11.71
CA MET A 147 5.04 -14.15 12.56
C MET A 147 5.33 -15.23 13.61
N TYR A 148 5.98 -16.33 13.22
CA TYR A 148 6.36 -17.41 14.14
C TYR A 148 7.31 -16.92 15.24
N TYR A 149 8.37 -16.19 14.88
CA TYR A 149 9.30 -15.64 15.87
C TYR A 149 8.65 -14.57 16.75
N GLY A 150 7.75 -13.75 16.19
CA GLY A 150 6.98 -12.78 16.98
C GLY A 150 6.05 -13.45 18.00
N MET A 151 5.33 -14.50 17.60
CA MET A 151 4.49 -15.27 18.53
C MET A 151 5.33 -15.96 19.61
N LYS A 152 6.49 -16.50 19.23
CA LYS A 152 7.40 -17.19 20.14
C LYS A 152 8.04 -16.25 21.15
N SER A 153 8.41 -15.04 20.74
CA SER A 153 8.97 -14.01 21.63
C SER A 153 7.97 -13.63 22.72
N ARG A 154 6.68 -13.55 22.37
CA ARG A 154 5.60 -13.25 23.31
C ARG A 154 5.27 -14.40 24.28
N ALA A 155 5.48 -15.65 23.88
CA ALA A 155 5.08 -16.82 24.67
C ALA A 155 6.06 -17.19 25.80
N ARG A 156 7.34 -16.77 25.72
CA ARG A 156 8.38 -17.18 26.68
C ARG A 156 8.92 -16.01 27.50
N HIS A 157 8.31 -15.80 28.67
CA HIS A 157 8.70 -14.73 29.60
C HIS A 157 10.12 -14.87 30.20
N ARG A 158 10.73 -16.07 30.15
CA ARG A 158 12.06 -16.38 30.72
C ARG A 158 13.22 -16.32 29.72
N GLU A 159 12.92 -16.39 28.42
CA GLU A 159 13.89 -16.31 27.30
C GLU A 159 13.65 -15.05 26.43
N GLY A 160 12.80 -14.13 26.93
CA GLY A 160 12.21 -13.03 26.18
C GLY A 160 13.22 -12.20 25.42
N GLU A 161 14.35 -11.84 26.03
CA GLU A 161 15.35 -10.96 25.41
C GLU A 161 16.03 -11.60 24.18
N ARG A 162 16.32 -12.91 24.22
CA ARG A 162 16.94 -13.62 23.08
C ARG A 162 15.96 -13.82 21.94
N GLU A 163 14.71 -14.18 22.25
CA GLU A 163 13.67 -14.38 21.24
C GLU A 163 13.18 -13.04 20.67
N ASP A 164 13.12 -11.97 21.47
CA ASP A 164 12.82 -10.61 21.01
C ASP A 164 13.90 -10.12 20.05
N LYS A 165 15.19 -10.29 20.39
CA LYS A 165 16.29 -9.99 19.47
C LYS A 165 16.19 -10.79 18.16
N ARG A 166 15.84 -12.07 18.25
CA ARG A 166 15.67 -12.91 17.06
C ARG A 166 14.49 -12.46 16.21
N TYR A 167 13.41 -12.01 16.84
CA TYR A 167 12.27 -11.41 16.16
C TYR A 167 12.69 -10.11 15.46
N THR A 168 13.36 -9.18 16.15
CA THR A 168 13.79 -7.90 15.55
C THR A 168 14.75 -8.11 14.39
N ASP A 169 15.78 -8.95 14.54
CA ASP A 169 16.74 -9.25 13.46
C ASP A 169 16.02 -9.88 12.24
N THR A 170 15.07 -10.78 12.51
CA THR A 170 14.28 -11.42 11.44
C THR A 170 13.36 -10.41 10.77
N ALA A 171 12.72 -9.55 11.55
CA ALA A 171 11.77 -8.54 11.12
C ALA A 171 12.44 -7.50 10.23
N GLU A 172 13.57 -6.94 10.66
CA GLU A 172 14.35 -5.97 9.90
C GLU A 172 14.77 -6.53 8.55
N GLY A 173 15.35 -7.74 8.53
CA GLY A 173 15.73 -8.39 7.28
C GLY A 173 14.54 -8.67 6.37
N THR A 174 13.44 -9.18 6.90
CA THR A 174 12.24 -9.50 6.11
C THR A 174 11.60 -8.24 5.52
N VAL A 175 11.40 -7.19 6.33
CA VAL A 175 10.79 -5.93 5.88
C VAL A 175 11.69 -5.23 4.86
N PHE A 176 13.01 -5.26 5.08
CA PHE A 176 13.96 -4.72 4.11
C PHE A 176 13.85 -5.41 2.75
N LEU A 177 13.81 -6.74 2.71
CA LEU A 177 13.64 -7.49 1.46
C LEU A 177 12.33 -7.14 0.74
N GLN A 178 11.23 -7.00 1.48
CA GLN A 178 9.92 -6.65 0.91
C GLN A 178 9.87 -5.22 0.37
N LEU A 179 10.50 -4.28 1.07
CA LEU A 179 10.64 -2.91 0.56
C LEU A 179 11.48 -2.90 -0.72
N PHE A 180 12.51 -3.73 -0.79
CA PHE A 180 13.33 -3.86 -1.98
C PHE A 180 12.57 -4.48 -3.15
N GLU A 181 11.79 -5.54 -2.89
CA GLU A 181 10.87 -6.15 -3.87
C GLU A 181 9.90 -5.13 -4.44
N GLY A 182 9.17 -4.42 -3.58
CA GLY A 182 8.23 -3.38 -4.01
C GLY A 182 8.91 -2.23 -4.76
N PHE A 183 10.16 -1.92 -4.43
CA PHE A 183 10.94 -0.93 -5.19
C PHE A 183 11.36 -1.43 -6.58
N MET A 184 11.70 -2.72 -6.71
CA MET A 184 12.16 -3.31 -7.97
C MET A 184 11.05 -3.72 -8.92
N GLU A 185 9.88 -4.07 -8.38
CA GLU A 185 8.71 -4.54 -9.14
C GLU A 185 7.64 -3.46 -9.17
N ALA A 186 6.98 -3.22 -8.04
CA ALA A 186 5.79 -2.37 -8.00
C ALA A 186 6.06 -0.92 -8.42
N ALA A 187 7.19 -0.32 -8.05
CA ALA A 187 7.51 1.06 -8.42
C ALA A 187 7.71 1.26 -9.94
N PRO A 188 8.61 0.52 -10.63
CA PRO A 188 8.74 0.63 -12.08
C PRO A 188 7.48 0.15 -12.81
N GLN A 189 6.79 -0.87 -12.31
CA GLN A 189 5.55 -1.38 -12.90
C GLN A 189 4.43 -0.33 -12.87
N LEU A 190 4.24 0.36 -11.74
CA LEU A 190 3.29 1.46 -11.61
C LEU A 190 3.65 2.61 -12.56
N CYS A 191 4.92 3.02 -12.61
CA CYS A 191 5.39 4.07 -13.52
C CYS A 191 5.14 3.69 -14.99
N PHE A 192 5.43 2.45 -15.35
CA PHE A 192 5.25 1.93 -16.69
C PHE A 192 3.78 1.84 -17.08
N GLN A 193 2.93 1.36 -16.17
CA GLN A 193 1.49 1.26 -16.41
C GLN A 193 0.84 2.63 -16.56
N LEU A 194 1.29 3.60 -15.76
CA LEU A 194 0.85 4.98 -15.87
C LEU A 194 1.29 5.60 -17.21
N TYR A 195 2.51 5.31 -17.67
CA TYR A 195 3.00 5.73 -18.97
C TYR A 195 2.15 5.18 -20.12
N ILE A 196 1.83 3.88 -20.12
CA ILE A 196 0.95 3.28 -21.13
C ILE A 196 -0.42 3.94 -21.10
N THR A 197 -1.00 4.11 -19.90
CA THR A 197 -2.31 4.74 -19.73
C THR A 197 -2.37 6.16 -20.30
N PHE A 198 -1.31 6.96 -20.10
CA PHE A 198 -1.25 8.30 -20.66
C PHE A 198 -1.00 8.32 -22.17
N LYS A 199 -0.21 7.37 -22.69
CA LYS A 199 0.04 7.25 -24.13
C LYS A 199 -1.20 6.82 -24.91
N GLU A 200 -2.05 5.99 -24.30
CA GLU A 200 -3.24 5.42 -24.95
C GLU A 200 -4.49 6.31 -24.85
N LYS A 201 -4.50 7.33 -23.98
CA LYS A 201 -5.61 8.28 -23.93
C LYS A 201 -5.61 9.18 -25.19
N PRO A 202 -6.66 9.17 -26.02
CA PRO A 202 -6.91 10.23 -26.98
C PRO A 202 -7.19 11.52 -26.20
N ASP A 203 -6.82 12.68 -26.74
CA ASP A 203 -6.84 14.01 -26.09
C ASP A 203 -8.23 14.49 -25.59
N ASP A 204 -9.29 13.70 -25.71
CA ASP A 204 -10.67 14.15 -25.53
C ASP A 204 -11.31 13.80 -24.16
N ASP A 205 -10.73 12.92 -23.33
CA ASP A 205 -11.39 12.46 -22.10
C ASP A 205 -10.50 12.48 -20.83
N VAL A 206 -10.33 13.68 -20.29
CA VAL A 206 -9.94 13.89 -18.88
C VAL A 206 -11.13 13.64 -17.92
N GLY A 207 -12.33 13.30 -18.44
CA GLY A 207 -13.58 13.27 -17.67
C GLY A 207 -14.11 11.90 -17.18
N ALA A 208 -13.75 10.78 -17.79
CA ALA A 208 -14.37 9.48 -17.44
C ALA A 208 -13.33 8.48 -16.95
N GLY A 209 -13.33 8.25 -15.64
CA GLY A 209 -12.60 7.16 -15.02
C GLY A 209 -13.22 5.81 -15.39
N MET A 210 -12.33 4.81 -15.46
CA MET A 210 -12.59 3.37 -15.56
C MET A 210 -12.71 2.82 -17.01
N LEU A 211 -11.57 2.27 -17.45
CA LEU A 211 -11.26 1.32 -18.52
C LEU A 211 -12.29 1.12 -19.66
N PRO A 212 -11.90 1.28 -20.94
CA PRO A 212 -12.63 0.63 -22.01
C PRO A 212 -12.40 -0.88 -21.86
N VAL A 213 -13.48 -1.60 -21.50
CA VAL A 213 -13.58 -3.03 -21.72
C VAL A 213 -13.19 -3.27 -23.17
N MET A 214 -12.10 -4.02 -23.40
CA MET A 214 -11.77 -4.49 -24.74
C MET A 214 -12.95 -5.30 -25.24
N THR A 215 -13.75 -4.68 -26.10
CA THR A 215 -14.77 -5.37 -26.87
C THR A 215 -14.02 -6.30 -27.80
N VAL A 216 -14.03 -7.59 -27.43
CA VAL A 216 -13.68 -8.69 -28.32
C VAL A 216 -14.61 -8.57 -29.51
N THR A 217 -14.08 -8.12 -30.64
CA THR A 217 -14.74 -8.25 -31.94
C THR A 217 -14.71 -9.73 -32.30
N GLU A 218 -15.86 -10.40 -32.16
CA GLU A 218 -16.10 -11.70 -32.78
C GLU A 218 -16.17 -11.54 -34.32
N PRO A 219 -15.84 -12.60 -35.08
CA PRO A 219 -15.53 -12.54 -36.52
C PRO A 219 -16.70 -12.17 -37.43
#